data_AF-A0A9E2CEF8-F1
#
_entry.id   AF-A0A9E2CEF8-F1
#
_cell.length_a   1.000
_cell.length_b   1.000
_cell.length_c   1.000
_cell.angle_alpha   90.00
_cell.angle_beta   90.00
_cell.angle_gamma   90.00
#
_symmetry.space_group_name_H-M   'P 1'
#
loop_
_entity.id
_entity.type
_entity.pdbx_description
1 polymer ?
#
loop_
_entity_poly.entity_id
_entity_poly.type
_entity_poly.pdbx_seq_one_letter_code
_entity_poly.pdbx_strand_id
1 'polypeptide(L)'
;MENAEKTRPKQDREDTSSPHTPRVARTLQFKATALVVALALGVAAVVSGFFVRSGVRLVREKDSEHLVQLGRMAARAVAPAADSGDRRALANFAKGCADGDQLSYVRFMDLGGNELAAAEHGERGLLVHARRWWANRPPPGVPIARKVPGERQHVLCVTFPINVLEA
;
A
#
# COMPACT_ATOMS: atom_id res chain seq x y z
N MET A 1 56.80 86.06 0.31
CA MET A 1 56.87 84.63 -0.02
C MET A 1 57.67 83.96 1.10
N GLU A 2 57.20 83.84 2.33
CA GLU A 2 55.96 83.23 2.85
C GLU A 2 55.76 81.79 2.36
N ASN A 3 56.04 80.83 3.25
CA ASN A 3 55.30 79.59 3.53
C ASN A 3 56.14 78.76 4.52
N ALA A 4 55.73 78.53 5.77
CA ALA A 4 54.53 77.87 6.30
C ALA A 4 54.97 76.57 7.01
N GLU A 5 55.16 76.73 8.31
CA GLU A 5 54.88 75.81 9.41
C GLU A 5 54.05 74.56 9.06
N LYS A 6 54.54 73.37 9.43
CA LYS A 6 53.66 72.21 9.67
C LYS A 6 54.22 71.25 10.72
N THR A 7 53.88 71.58 11.95
CA THR A 7 53.77 70.72 13.13
C THR A 7 53.05 69.41 12.78
N ARG A 8 53.69 68.26 13.08
CA ARG A 8 53.02 66.94 13.06
C ARG A 8 52.55 66.58 14.47
N PRO A 9 51.29 66.18 14.66
CA PRO A 9 50.81 65.75 15.97
C PRO A 9 51.24 64.32 16.28
N LYS A 10 51.42 64.07 17.58
CA LYS A 10 51.52 62.74 18.19
C LYS A 10 50.32 61.89 17.79
N GLN A 11 50.61 60.70 17.26
CA GLN A 11 49.63 59.68 17.00
C GLN A 11 49.51 58.84 18.28
N ASP A 12 48.51 59.17 19.10
CA ASP A 12 48.13 58.33 20.23
C ASP A 12 47.58 57.01 19.67
N ARG A 13 48.25 55.92 20.01
CA ARG A 13 47.79 54.55 19.82
C ARG A 13 46.59 54.34 20.73
N GLU A 14 45.39 54.28 20.16
CA GLU A 14 44.28 53.58 20.79
C GLU A 14 44.53 52.08 20.66
N ASP A 15 45.05 51.52 21.76
CA ASP A 15 45.02 50.09 22.02
C ASP A 15 43.58 49.65 22.38
N THR A 16 43.12 48.67 21.62
CA THR A 16 42.35 47.50 22.09
C THR A 16 41.09 47.75 22.94
N SER A 17 39.92 47.60 22.30
CA SER A 17 38.80 46.95 22.98
C SER A 17 38.16 45.86 22.09
N SER A 18 38.57 44.63 22.39
CA SER A 18 37.80 43.38 22.34
C SER A 18 37.10 42.93 21.04
N PRO A 19 37.67 41.94 20.32
CA PRO A 19 36.97 41.16 19.31
C PRO A 19 36.61 39.77 19.87
N HIS A 20 35.62 39.63 20.76
CA HIS A 20 35.29 38.31 21.32
C HIS A 20 33.79 38.01 21.46
N THR A 21 33.03 38.05 20.37
CA THR A 21 31.70 37.38 20.32
C THR A 21 31.29 36.69 18.99
N PRO A 22 32.09 36.55 17.91
CA PRO A 22 31.58 35.89 16.70
C PRO A 22 31.56 34.34 16.79
N ARG A 23 32.36 33.73 17.69
CA ARG A 23 32.44 32.26 17.76
C ARG A 23 31.24 31.63 18.46
N VAL A 24 30.80 32.19 19.60
CA VAL A 24 29.70 31.64 20.41
C VAL A 24 28.36 31.75 19.66
N ALA A 25 28.13 32.85 18.95
CA ALA A 25 26.95 33.04 18.11
C ALA A 25 26.86 32.02 16.96
N ARG A 26 27.99 31.71 16.30
CA ARG A 26 28.04 30.71 15.22
C ARG A 26 27.79 29.28 15.72
N THR A 27 28.32 28.90 16.87
CA THR A 27 28.05 27.56 17.45
C THR A 27 26.60 27.40 17.89
N LEU A 28 25.98 28.47 18.40
CA LEU A 28 24.54 28.48 18.72
C LEU A 28 23.67 28.35 17.46
N GLN A 29 24.01 29.09 16.40
CA GLN A 29 23.31 28.98 15.12
C GLN A 29 23.39 27.58 14.52
N PHE A 30 24.56 26.93 14.56
CA PHE A 30 24.77 25.58 14.03
C PHE A 30 23.97 24.52 14.81
N LYS A 31 23.92 24.63 16.14
CA LYS A 31 23.10 23.76 16.99
C LYS A 31 21.60 23.95 16.73
N ALA A 32 21.15 25.19 16.54
CA ALA A 32 19.78 25.48 16.20
C ALA A 32 19.39 24.93 14.82
N THR A 33 20.26 25.06 13.81
CA THR A 33 19.99 24.49 12.47
C THR A 33 19.96 22.96 12.51
N ALA A 34 20.89 22.32 13.22
CA ALA A 34 20.88 20.87 13.39
C ALA A 34 19.60 20.37 14.08
N LEU A 35 19.13 21.09 15.11
CA LEU A 35 17.88 20.78 15.80
C LEU A 35 16.67 20.93 14.87
N VAL A 36 16.61 21.99 14.08
CA VAL A 36 15.54 22.23 13.11
C VAL A 36 15.53 21.16 12.01
N VAL A 37 16.70 20.77 11.50
CA VAL A 37 16.82 19.69 10.51
C VAL A 37 16.39 18.35 11.11
N ALA A 38 16.82 18.02 12.33
CA ALA A 38 16.40 16.81 13.01
C ALA A 38 14.88 16.78 13.25
N LEU A 39 14.31 17.92 13.64
CA LEU A 39 12.86 18.07 13.81
C LEU A 39 12.13 17.90 12.46
N ALA A 40 12.62 18.51 11.39
CA ALA A 40 12.05 18.39 10.05
C ALA A 40 12.10 16.94 9.54
N LEU A 41 13.21 16.24 9.74
CA LEU A 41 13.35 14.83 9.40
C LEU A 41 12.41 13.94 10.24
N GLY A 42 12.28 14.23 11.55
CA GLY A 42 11.35 13.54 12.42
C GLY A 42 9.90 13.70 11.98
N VAL A 43 9.49 14.93 11.66
CA VAL A 43 8.14 15.23 11.12
C VAL A 43 7.94 14.53 9.78
N ALA A 44 8.92 14.59 8.87
CA ALA A 44 8.83 13.91 7.58
C ALA A 44 8.68 12.40 7.72
N ALA A 45 9.41 11.77 8.65
CA ALA A 45 9.30 10.33 8.92
C ALA A 45 7.91 9.96 9.47
N VAL A 46 7.37 10.73 10.41
CA VAL A 46 6.03 10.51 10.96
C VAL A 46 4.95 10.66 9.88
N VAL A 47 5.05 11.72 9.07
CA VAL A 47 4.12 12.00 7.98
C VAL A 47 4.20 10.90 6.90
N SER A 48 5.40 10.48 6.52
CA SER A 48 5.61 9.37 5.58
C SER A 48 5.01 8.06 6.11
N GLY A 49 5.24 7.72 7.37
CA GLY A 49 4.64 6.54 8.00
C GLY A 49 3.11 6.59 8.01
N PHE A 50 2.53 7.77 8.27
CA PHE A 50 1.10 7.98 8.21
C PHE A 50 0.52 7.81 6.79
N PHE A 51 1.19 8.37 5.78
CA PHE A 51 0.77 8.22 4.38
C PHE A 51 0.90 6.78 3.87
N VAL A 52 1.95 6.06 4.24
CA VAL A 52 2.09 4.64 3.90
C VAL A 52 0.94 3.84 4.51
N ARG A 53 0.64 4.04 5.79
CA ARG A 53 -0.46 3.33 6.47
C ARG A 53 -1.82 3.67 5.86
N SER A 54 -2.06 4.95 5.56
CA SER A 54 -3.31 5.42 4.96
C SER A 54 -3.46 4.94 3.51
N GLY A 55 -2.38 4.97 2.74
CA GLY A 55 -2.33 4.48 1.36
C GLY A 55 -2.60 2.98 1.28
N VAL A 56 -1.96 2.18 2.15
CA VAL A 56 -2.22 0.73 2.23
C VAL A 56 -3.69 0.45 2.60
N ARG A 57 -4.28 1.23 3.52
CA ARG A 57 -5.69 1.09 3.87
C ARG A 57 -6.61 1.41 2.70
N LEU A 58 -6.35 2.52 2.00
CA LEU A 58 -7.16 2.97 0.88
C LEU A 58 -7.07 2.03 -0.33
N VAL A 59 -5.87 1.50 -0.62
CA VAL A 59 -5.67 0.49 -1.67
C VAL A 59 -6.45 -0.77 -1.32
N ARG A 60 -6.36 -1.26 -0.08
CA ARG A 60 -7.15 -2.42 0.36
C ARG A 60 -8.64 -2.21 0.25
N GLU A 61 -9.13 -1.01 0.56
CA GLU A 61 -10.56 -0.69 0.49
C GLU A 61 -11.05 -0.66 -0.95
N LYS A 62 -10.34 0.00 -1.86
CA LYS A 62 -10.64 0.00 -3.30
C LYS A 62 -10.53 -1.39 -3.94
N ASP A 63 -9.49 -2.14 -3.60
CA ASP A 63 -9.30 -3.51 -4.10
C ASP A 63 -10.43 -4.42 -3.60
N SER A 64 -10.92 -4.19 -2.38
CA SER A 64 -12.06 -4.95 -1.82
C SER A 64 -13.35 -4.68 -2.59
N GLU A 65 -13.68 -3.42 -2.85
CA GLU A 65 -14.87 -3.05 -3.64
C GLU A 65 -14.80 -3.62 -5.05
N HIS A 66 -13.65 -3.49 -5.70
CA HIS A 66 -13.43 -4.00 -7.05
C HIS A 66 -13.57 -5.53 -7.11
N LEU A 67 -12.97 -6.27 -6.17
CA LEU A 67 -13.08 -7.73 -6.10
C LEU A 67 -14.50 -8.19 -5.77
N VAL A 68 -15.23 -7.44 -4.94
CA VAL A 68 -16.64 -7.70 -4.66
C VAL A 68 -17.48 -7.53 -5.92
N GLN A 69 -17.25 -6.47 -6.69
CA GLN A 69 -17.94 -6.22 -7.95
C GLN A 69 -17.59 -7.30 -9.00
N LEU A 70 -16.31 -7.64 -9.15
CA LEU A 70 -15.85 -8.71 -10.05
C LEU A 70 -16.49 -10.05 -9.70
N GLY A 71 -16.50 -10.43 -8.42
CA GLY A 71 -17.12 -11.69 -7.99
C GLY A 71 -18.62 -11.72 -8.25
N ARG A 72 -19.32 -10.59 -8.09
CA ARG A 72 -20.75 -10.47 -8.46
C ARG A 72 -20.97 -10.60 -9.97
N MET A 73 -20.15 -9.96 -10.79
CA MET A 73 -20.24 -10.07 -12.26
C MET A 73 -19.93 -11.49 -12.73
N ALA A 74 -18.90 -12.12 -12.18
CA ALA A 74 -18.52 -13.50 -12.48
C ALA A 74 -19.65 -14.48 -12.11
N ALA A 75 -20.25 -14.32 -10.92
CA ALA A 75 -21.38 -15.15 -10.49
C ALA A 75 -22.58 -15.03 -11.44
N ARG A 76 -22.89 -13.81 -11.92
CA ARG A 76 -23.98 -13.59 -12.89
C ARG A 76 -23.66 -14.17 -14.27
N ALA A 77 -22.45 -13.94 -14.76
CA ALA A 77 -22.03 -14.41 -16.08
C ALA A 77 -22.01 -15.95 -16.18
N VAL A 78 -21.72 -16.61 -15.06
CA VAL A 78 -21.58 -18.06 -15.02
C VAL A 78 -22.87 -18.82 -14.68
N ALA A 79 -23.93 -18.11 -14.25
CA ALA A 79 -25.19 -18.72 -13.83
C ALA A 79 -25.78 -19.69 -14.87
N PRO A 80 -25.86 -19.36 -16.18
CA PRO A 80 -26.41 -20.29 -17.17
C PRO A 80 -25.58 -21.58 -17.33
N ALA A 81 -24.26 -21.48 -17.21
CA ALA A 81 -23.35 -22.63 -17.26
C ALA A 81 -23.43 -23.48 -15.98
N ALA A 82 -23.67 -22.84 -14.83
CA ALA A 82 -23.92 -23.53 -13.57
C ALA A 82 -25.25 -24.31 -13.60
N ASP A 83 -26.32 -23.72 -14.15
CA ASP A 83 -27.64 -24.35 -14.23
C ASP A 83 -27.70 -25.53 -15.19
N SER A 84 -27.04 -25.39 -16.34
CA SER A 84 -26.93 -26.46 -17.33
C SER A 84 -25.93 -27.55 -16.92
N GLY A 85 -25.17 -27.35 -15.85
CA GLY A 85 -24.12 -28.26 -15.42
C GLY A 85 -22.95 -28.35 -16.40
N ASP A 86 -22.78 -27.37 -17.29
CA ASP A 86 -21.70 -27.34 -18.28
C ASP A 86 -20.36 -27.01 -17.59
N ARG A 87 -19.71 -28.07 -17.10
CA ARG A 87 -18.40 -28.00 -16.46
C ARG A 87 -17.31 -27.45 -17.38
N ARG A 88 -17.44 -27.64 -18.70
CA ARG A 88 -16.44 -27.16 -19.66
C ARG A 88 -16.54 -25.65 -19.81
N ALA A 89 -17.75 -25.11 -19.91
CA ALA A 89 -17.97 -23.66 -19.89
C ALA A 89 -17.49 -23.03 -18.58
N LEU A 90 -17.81 -23.64 -17.42
CA LEU A 90 -17.34 -23.20 -16.11
C LEU A 90 -15.81 -23.18 -16.00
N ALA A 91 -15.12 -24.22 -16.50
CA ALA A 91 -13.67 -24.30 -16.50
C ALA A 91 -13.02 -23.25 -17.40
N ASN A 92 -13.55 -23.05 -18.61
CA ASN A 92 -13.07 -22.01 -19.52
C ASN A 92 -13.25 -20.62 -18.94
N PHE A 93 -14.39 -20.36 -18.29
CA PHE A 93 -14.66 -19.09 -17.63
C PHE A 93 -13.71 -18.86 -16.44
N ALA A 94 -13.53 -19.88 -15.58
CA ALA A 94 -12.58 -19.80 -14.47
C ALA A 94 -11.17 -19.48 -14.96
N LYS A 95 -10.72 -20.16 -16.02
CA LYS A 95 -9.42 -19.93 -16.63
C LYS A 95 -9.30 -18.53 -17.21
N GLY A 96 -10.29 -18.05 -17.97
CA GLY A 96 -10.29 -16.69 -18.50
C GLY A 96 -10.22 -15.61 -17.42
N CYS A 97 -10.88 -15.82 -16.29
CA CYS A 97 -10.78 -14.92 -15.14
C CYS A 97 -9.40 -14.96 -14.45
N ALA A 98 -8.77 -16.13 -14.37
CA ALA A 98 -7.45 -16.29 -13.77
C ALA A 98 -6.32 -15.77 -14.69
N ASP A 99 -6.44 -15.97 -16.01
CA ASP A 99 -5.43 -15.53 -16.99
C ASP A 99 -5.42 -14.01 -17.18
N GLY A 100 -6.49 -13.29 -16.79
CA GLY A 100 -6.61 -11.83 -16.93
C GLY A 100 -5.86 -11.00 -15.89
N ASP A 101 -4.90 -11.56 -15.15
CA ASP A 101 -4.10 -10.96 -14.06
C ASP A 101 -4.88 -10.39 -12.85
N GLN A 102 -6.20 -10.23 -12.94
CA GLN A 102 -7.03 -9.60 -11.91
C GLN A 102 -7.29 -10.51 -10.71
N LEU A 103 -7.33 -11.83 -10.91
CA LEU A 103 -7.67 -12.80 -9.87
C LEU A 103 -6.59 -13.85 -9.74
N SER A 104 -6.02 -14.00 -8.54
CA SER A 104 -5.00 -15.03 -8.29
C SER A 104 -5.58 -16.45 -8.35
N TYR A 105 -6.88 -16.61 -8.08
CA TYR A 105 -7.59 -17.88 -8.23
C TYR A 105 -9.10 -17.64 -8.34
N VAL A 106 -9.80 -18.56 -9.01
CA VAL A 106 -11.26 -18.59 -9.14
C VAL A 106 -11.75 -20.01 -8.91
N ARG A 107 -12.89 -20.16 -8.22
CA ARG A 107 -13.52 -21.46 -7.98
C ARG A 107 -15.04 -21.34 -8.02
N PHE A 108 -15.66 -22.25 -8.74
CA PHE A 108 -17.09 -22.47 -8.78
C PHE A 108 -17.44 -23.74 -8.00
N MET A 109 -18.46 -23.65 -7.16
CA MET A 109 -18.91 -24.73 -6.30
C MET A 109 -20.41 -24.91 -6.42
N ASP A 110 -20.89 -26.13 -6.22
CA ASP A 110 -22.31 -26.40 -6.02
C ASP A 110 -22.76 -26.04 -4.59
N LEU A 111 -24.06 -26.21 -4.31
CA LEU A 111 -24.64 -25.98 -2.99
C LEU A 111 -24.07 -26.91 -1.90
N GLY A 112 -23.64 -28.12 -2.28
CA GLY A 112 -22.93 -29.06 -1.41
C GLY A 112 -21.49 -28.63 -1.09
N GLY A 113 -20.93 -27.69 -1.86
CA GLY A 113 -19.52 -27.30 -1.80
C GLY A 113 -18.58 -28.15 -2.63
N ASN A 114 -19.11 -29.02 -3.48
CA ASN A 114 -18.30 -29.75 -4.43
C ASN A 114 -17.77 -28.77 -5.49
N GLU A 115 -16.50 -28.95 -5.85
CA GLU A 115 -15.87 -28.16 -6.90
C GLU A 115 -16.49 -28.52 -8.26
N LEU A 116 -17.03 -27.52 -8.95
CA LEU A 116 -17.49 -27.69 -10.33
C LEU A 116 -16.37 -27.34 -11.31
N ALA A 117 -15.64 -26.26 -11.02
CA ALA A 117 -14.46 -25.82 -11.76
C ALA A 117 -13.59 -24.91 -10.89
N ALA A 118 -12.29 -24.89 -11.16
CA ALA A 118 -11.35 -23.97 -10.52
C ALA A 118 -10.20 -23.63 -11.49
N ALA A 119 -9.63 -22.45 -11.32
CA ALA A 119 -8.42 -22.02 -12.01
C ALA A 119 -7.56 -21.17 -11.06
N GLU A 120 -6.25 -21.23 -11.26
CA GLU A 120 -5.30 -20.36 -10.57
C GLU A 120 -4.46 -19.61 -11.59
N HIS A 121 -4.07 -18.39 -11.23
CA HIS A 121 -3.18 -17.58 -12.03
C HIS A 121 -1.73 -18.00 -11.76
N GLY A 122 -1.06 -18.50 -12.81
CA GLY A 122 0.31 -19.00 -12.73
C GLY A 122 0.46 -20.25 -11.86
N GLU A 123 1.68 -20.54 -11.41
CA GLU A 123 2.02 -21.73 -10.61
C GLU A 123 2.24 -21.37 -9.14
N ARG A 124 1.19 -20.92 -8.43
CA ARG A 124 1.30 -20.54 -7.01
C ARG A 124 0.74 -21.59 -6.04
N GLY A 125 0.16 -22.69 -6.52
CA GLY A 125 -0.40 -23.73 -5.65
C GLY A 125 -1.46 -23.20 -4.69
N LEU A 126 -2.05 -22.04 -4.98
CA LEU A 126 -2.98 -21.34 -4.10
C LEU A 126 -4.26 -22.14 -3.92
N LEU A 127 -4.69 -22.89 -4.94
CA LEU A 127 -5.85 -23.77 -4.84
C LEU A 127 -5.65 -24.87 -3.80
N VAL A 128 -4.42 -25.36 -3.61
CA VAL A 128 -4.10 -26.39 -2.59
C VAL A 128 -4.29 -25.82 -1.18
N HIS A 129 -3.88 -24.57 -0.97
CA HIS A 129 -4.06 -23.89 0.31
C HIS A 129 -5.51 -23.47 0.54
N ALA A 130 -6.18 -23.01 -0.51
CA ALA A 130 -7.57 -22.60 -0.45
C ALA A 130 -8.48 -23.78 -0.06
N ARG A 131 -8.18 -25.02 -0.49
CA ARG A 131 -8.80 -26.27 -0.01
C ARG A 131 -8.91 -26.37 1.50
N ARG A 132 -7.89 -25.93 2.24
CA ARG A 132 -7.88 -25.98 3.71
C ARG A 132 -8.75 -24.89 4.35
N TRP A 133 -8.85 -23.73 3.71
CA TRP A 133 -9.60 -22.60 4.25
C TRP A 133 -11.12 -22.76 4.13
N TRP A 134 -11.57 -23.60 3.21
CA TRP A 134 -12.99 -23.76 2.88
C TRP A 134 -13.79 -24.55 3.91
N ALA A 135 -13.15 -25.20 4.87
CA ALA A 135 -13.84 -25.68 6.07
C ALA A 135 -14.59 -24.53 6.78
N ASN A 136 -14.07 -23.31 6.67
CA ASN A 136 -14.68 -22.08 7.17
C ASN A 136 -15.00 -21.15 5.99
N ARG A 137 -16.07 -21.44 5.23
CA ARG A 137 -16.46 -20.61 4.07
C ARG A 137 -16.73 -19.16 4.51
N PRO A 138 -16.16 -18.16 3.81
CA PRO A 138 -16.51 -16.76 4.03
C PRO A 138 -18.02 -16.54 3.89
N PRO A 139 -18.63 -15.64 4.67
CA PRO A 139 -19.95 -15.14 4.36
C PRO A 139 -19.99 -14.55 2.94
N PRO A 140 -21.08 -14.74 2.19
CA PRO A 140 -21.33 -14.09 0.91
C PRO A 140 -21.02 -12.59 0.89
N GLY A 141 -20.28 -12.14 -0.12
CA GLY A 141 -19.96 -10.73 -0.36
C GLY A 141 -18.95 -10.10 0.62
N VAL A 142 -18.51 -10.84 1.64
CA VAL A 142 -17.56 -10.32 2.63
C VAL A 142 -16.13 -10.70 2.23
N PRO A 143 -15.26 -9.72 1.93
CA PRO A 143 -13.86 -10.00 1.67
C PRO A 143 -13.14 -10.39 2.97
N ILE A 144 -12.47 -11.55 2.96
CA ILE A 144 -11.69 -12.07 4.08
C ILE A 144 -10.22 -12.19 3.67
N ALA A 145 -9.34 -11.48 4.37
CA ALA A 145 -7.90 -11.64 4.19
C ALA A 145 -7.43 -12.95 4.84
N ARG A 146 -6.71 -13.78 4.07
CA ARG A 146 -6.12 -15.04 4.55
C ARG A 146 -4.63 -15.06 4.29
N LYS A 147 -3.88 -15.61 5.24
CA LYS A 147 -2.43 -15.81 5.09
C LYS A 147 -2.17 -17.18 4.49
N VAL A 148 -1.45 -17.23 3.37
CA VAL A 148 -1.04 -18.48 2.72
C VAL A 148 -0.03 -19.22 3.62
N PRO A 149 -0.34 -20.44 4.10
CA PRO A 149 0.58 -21.20 4.95
C PRO A 149 1.92 -21.45 4.25
N GLY A 150 3.03 -21.12 4.91
CA GLY A 150 4.37 -21.28 4.33
C GLY A 150 4.84 -20.10 3.48
N GLU A 151 3.96 -19.15 3.17
CA GLU A 151 4.30 -17.96 2.39
C GLU A 151 4.15 -16.67 3.20
N ARG A 152 4.81 -15.61 2.72
CA ARG A 152 4.63 -14.24 3.23
C ARG A 152 3.41 -13.54 2.62
N GLN A 153 2.75 -14.17 1.65
CA GLN A 153 1.65 -13.57 0.91
C GLN A 153 0.33 -13.67 1.69
N HIS A 154 -0.47 -12.62 1.54
CA HIS A 154 -1.86 -12.59 1.98
C HIS A 154 -2.75 -12.52 0.74
N VAL A 155 -3.84 -13.26 0.74
CA VAL A 155 -4.84 -13.23 -0.32
C VAL A 155 -6.15 -12.70 0.25
N LEU A 156 -6.90 -11.99 -0.58
CA LEU A 156 -8.24 -11.53 -0.24
C LEU A 156 -9.25 -12.47 -0.89
N CYS A 157 -10.03 -13.18 -0.08
CA CYS A 157 -11.01 -14.15 -0.53
C CYS A 157 -12.41 -13.54 -0.46
N VAL A 158 -13.18 -13.60 -1.55
CA VAL A 158 -14.61 -13.24 -1.55
C VAL A 158 -15.41 -14.42 -2.08
N THR A 159 -16.61 -14.64 -1.54
CA THR A 159 -17.54 -15.69 -1.99
C THR A 159 -18.84 -15.04 -2.44
N PHE A 160 -19.39 -15.45 -3.58
CA PHE A 160 -20.68 -14.98 -4.06
C PHE A 160 -21.62 -16.14 -4.34
N PRO A 161 -22.90 -16.03 -3.93
CA PRO A 161 -23.90 -16.98 -4.34
C PRO A 161 -24.18 -16.77 -5.83
N ILE A 162 -24.25 -17.87 -6.57
CA ILE A 162 -24.73 -17.87 -7.95
C ILE A 162 -26.25 -17.98 -7.82
N ASN A 163 -26.92 -16.83 -7.68
CA ASN A 163 -28.38 -16.78 -7.68
C ASN A 163 -28.86 -16.70 -9.13
N VAL A 164 -29.60 -17.72 -9.54
CA VAL A 164 -30.22 -17.85 -10.86
C VAL A 164 -31.48 -16.98 -10.97
N LEU A 165 -32.01 -16.53 -9.83
CA LEU A 165 -33.36 -15.99 -9.68
C LEU A 165 -33.37 -14.48 -9.41
N GLU A 166 -32.75 -13.67 -10.27
CA GLU A 166 -33.15 -12.26 -10.47
C GLU A 166 -32.87 -11.89 -11.94
N ALA A 167 -33.77 -12.32 -12.82
CA ALA A 167 -33.93 -11.78 -14.16
C ALA A 167 -35.32 -11.14 -14.25
#